data_AF-A0A838R877-F1
#
_entry.id   AF-A0A838R877-F1
#
_cell.length_a   1.000
_cell.length_b   1.000
_cell.length_c   1.000
_cell.angle_alpha   90.00
_cell.angle_beta   90.00
_cell.angle_gamma   90.00
#
_symmetry.space_group_name_H-M   'P 1'
#
loop_
_entity.id
_entity.type
_entity.pdbx_description
1 polymer ?
#
loop_
_entity_poly.entity_id
_entity_poly.type
_entity_poly.pdbx_seq_one_letter_code
_entity_poly.pdbx_strand_id
1 'polypeptide(L)'
;MADKPDQSADYIQRLLDAEEISPTLRSSYQSELDAMLAPALTPRKAASGVTLLVILLVGVAALLHNLFVVEAEPLVTVGWLALLAGFGGAAFLVARDLWLKKHSKKSQFAVTYLICGAAGMLAVVTMLRGMSEPADPASTFHVLFALVFYIACLFWNLDSRIAAAELAAREQMLRIEIRLADLAERLRS
;
A
#
# COMPACT_ATOMS: atom_id res chain seq x y z
N MET A 1 20.66 0.62 5.76
CA MET A 1 19.69 1.26 4.84
C MET A 1 19.47 2.67 5.35
N ALA A 2 20.12 3.66 4.73
CA ALA A 2 19.97 5.05 5.13
C ALA A 2 18.57 5.53 4.76
N ASP A 3 17.84 6.05 5.74
CA ASP A 3 16.54 6.68 5.57
C ASP A 3 16.73 7.86 4.61
N LYS A 4 16.28 7.71 3.35
CA LYS A 4 16.34 8.83 2.40
C LYS A 4 15.48 9.93 3.01
N PRO A 5 15.99 11.15 3.22
CA PRO A 5 15.19 12.24 3.73
C PRO A 5 13.94 12.34 2.88
N ASP A 6 12.78 12.30 3.54
CA ASP A 6 11.49 12.16 2.89
C ASP A 6 11.32 13.30 1.89
N GLN A 7 11.48 13.01 0.59
CA GLN A 7 11.42 14.03 -0.47
C GLN A 7 10.11 14.81 -0.43
N SER A 8 9.05 14.20 0.11
CA SER A 8 7.78 14.88 0.36
C SER A 8 7.90 15.95 1.45
N ALA A 9 8.60 15.65 2.55
CA ALA A 9 8.83 16.60 3.63
C ALA A 9 9.75 17.73 3.19
N ASP A 10 10.83 17.42 2.45
CA ASP A 10 11.74 18.45 1.91
C ASP A 10 11.04 19.35 0.88
N TYR A 11 10.17 18.79 0.04
CA TYR A 11 9.38 19.56 -0.92
C TYR A 11 8.31 20.43 -0.25
N ILE A 12 7.63 19.91 0.79
CA ILE A 12 6.69 20.69 1.61
C ILE A 12 7.42 21.81 2.34
N GLN A 13 8.60 21.55 2.91
CA GLN A 13 9.41 22.55 3.59
C GLN A 13 9.83 23.67 2.63
N ARG A 14 10.32 23.31 1.42
CA ARG A 14 10.69 24.28 0.37
C ARG A 14 9.52 25.12 -0.12
N LEU A 15 8.33 24.53 -0.25
CA LEU A 15 7.12 25.26 -0.60
C LEU A 15 6.71 26.23 0.52
N LEU A 16 6.80 25.78 1.77
CA LEU A 16 6.49 26.61 2.93
C LEU A 16 7.54 27.70 3.16
N ASP A 17 8.79 27.51 2.76
CA ASP A 17 9.86 28.52 2.89
C ASP A 17 9.83 29.54 1.74
N ALA A 18 9.19 29.21 0.61
CA ALA A 18 9.08 30.09 -0.54
C ALA A 18 7.91 31.09 -0.45
N GLU A 19 6.93 30.87 0.42
CA GLU A 19 5.81 31.79 0.69
C GLU A 19 6.05 32.49 2.05
N GLU A 20 6.00 33.83 2.09
CA GLU A 20 5.96 34.61 3.34
C GLU A 20 4.59 34.40 4.02
N ILE A 21 4.39 33.21 4.57
CA ILE A 21 3.21 32.87 5.38
C ILE A 21 3.50 33.31 6.82
N SER A 22 2.51 33.90 7.49
CA SER A 22 2.63 34.26 8.89
C SER A 22 2.97 33.01 9.74
N PRO A 23 3.86 33.11 10.74
CA PRO A 23 4.32 31.95 11.51
C PRO A 23 3.20 31.23 12.27
N THR A 24 2.09 31.90 12.54
CA THR A 24 0.89 31.34 13.18
C THR A 24 0.07 30.47 12.22
N LEU A 25 -0.10 30.88 10.97
CA LEU A 25 -0.75 30.08 9.92
C LEU A 25 0.06 28.83 9.61
N ARG A 26 1.40 28.94 9.60
CA ARG A 26 2.31 27.84 9.33
C ARG A 26 2.20 26.71 10.36
N SER A 27 2.13 27.03 11.65
CA SER A 27 2.03 26.03 12.72
C SER A 27 0.66 25.35 12.73
N SER A 28 -0.42 26.11 12.49
CA SER A 28 -1.76 25.56 12.32
C SER A 28 -1.81 24.55 11.17
N TYR A 29 -1.22 24.92 10.01
CA TYR A 29 -1.17 24.06 8.83
C TYR A 29 -0.37 22.78 9.07
N GLN A 30 0.80 22.87 9.69
CA GLN A 30 1.60 21.69 10.04
C GLN A 30 0.82 20.74 10.96
N SER A 31 0.08 21.28 11.96
CA SER A 31 -0.72 20.45 12.86
C SER A 31 -1.86 19.72 12.15
N GLU A 32 -2.50 20.38 11.18
CA GLU A 32 -3.61 19.80 10.42
C GLU A 32 -3.12 18.77 9.40
N LEU A 33 -2.01 19.07 8.71
CA LEU A 33 -1.32 18.10 7.84
C LEU A 33 -0.88 16.86 8.62
N ASP A 34 -0.25 17.05 9.79
CA ASP A 34 0.17 15.93 10.64
C ASP A 34 -1.03 15.10 11.10
N ALA A 35 -2.15 15.73 11.45
CA ALA A 35 -3.39 15.03 11.80
C ALA A 35 -3.97 14.23 10.62
N MET A 36 -3.86 14.73 9.38
CA MET A 36 -4.31 14.02 8.17
C MET A 36 -3.36 12.91 7.71
N LEU A 37 -2.05 13.10 7.89
CA LEU A 37 -1.00 12.19 7.44
C LEU A 37 -0.70 11.07 8.45
N ALA A 38 -0.74 11.38 9.75
CA ALA A 38 -0.48 10.46 10.84
C ALA A 38 -1.69 10.35 11.79
N PRO A 39 -2.88 9.92 11.30
CA PRO A 39 -4.02 9.72 12.17
C PRO A 39 -3.63 8.71 13.25
N ALA A 40 -3.81 9.11 14.53
CA ALA A 40 -3.49 8.26 15.67
C ALA A 40 -4.08 6.86 15.47
N LEU A 41 -3.25 5.83 15.70
CA LEU A 41 -3.66 4.44 15.60
C LEU A 41 -4.76 4.16 16.62
N THR A 42 -6.00 4.21 16.16
CA THR A 42 -7.11 3.71 16.96
C THR A 42 -6.95 2.19 17.09
N PRO A 43 -7.28 1.59 18.24
CA PRO A 43 -7.15 0.14 18.45
C PRO A 43 -7.87 -0.69 17.39
N ARG A 44 -8.95 -0.14 16.81
CA ARG A 44 -9.68 -0.74 15.69
C ARG A 44 -8.83 -0.85 14.42
N LYS A 45 -8.00 0.15 14.10
CA LYS A 45 -7.09 0.12 12.94
C LYS A 45 -5.88 -0.80 13.18
N ALA A 46 -5.42 -0.89 14.42
CA ALA A 46 -4.39 -1.86 14.79
C ALA A 46 -4.89 -3.31 14.59
N ALA A 47 -6.14 -3.59 14.97
CA ALA A 47 -6.74 -4.91 14.79
C ALA A 47 -6.80 -5.37 13.32
N SER A 48 -7.13 -4.47 12.38
CA SER A 48 -7.11 -4.81 10.95
C SER A 48 -5.69 -5.11 10.45
N GLY A 49 -4.69 -4.35 10.90
CA GLY A 49 -3.28 -4.61 10.56
C GLY A 49 -2.78 -5.95 11.10
N VAL A 50 -3.13 -6.30 12.33
CA VAL A 50 -2.82 -7.60 12.94
C VAL A 50 -3.52 -8.74 12.20
N THR A 51 -4.81 -8.56 11.87
CA THR A 51 -5.57 -9.57 11.12
C THR A 51 -4.93 -9.83 9.75
N LEU A 52 -4.56 -8.76 9.03
CA LEU A 52 -3.85 -8.87 7.76
C LEU A 52 -2.51 -9.58 7.92
N LEU A 53 -1.74 -9.23 8.96
CA LEU A 53 -0.45 -9.88 9.24
C LEU A 53 -0.61 -11.39 9.47
N VAL A 54 -1.60 -11.80 10.25
CA VAL A 54 -1.88 -13.22 10.50
C VAL A 54 -2.23 -13.94 9.20
N ILE A 55 -3.08 -13.35 8.36
CA ILE A 55 -3.43 -13.91 7.04
C ILE A 55 -2.18 -14.08 6.16
N LEU A 56 -1.31 -13.06 6.12
CA LEU A 56 -0.09 -13.11 5.34
C LEU A 56 0.86 -14.21 5.85
N LEU A 57 1.03 -14.36 7.17
CA LEU A 57 1.88 -15.39 7.77
C LEU A 57 1.35 -16.80 7.51
N VAL A 58 0.03 -17.02 7.60
CA VAL A 58 -0.59 -18.29 7.24
C VAL A 58 -0.37 -18.60 5.76
N GLY A 59 -0.51 -17.60 4.88
CA GLY A 59 -0.20 -17.73 3.46
C GLY A 59 1.25 -18.12 3.19
N VAL A 60 2.21 -17.47 3.86
CA VAL A 60 3.65 -17.82 3.77
C VAL A 60 3.88 -19.26 4.22
N ALA A 61 3.32 -19.67 5.36
CA ALA A 61 3.47 -21.03 5.87
C ALA A 61 2.89 -22.08 4.90
N ALA A 62 1.72 -21.82 4.31
CA ALA A 62 1.10 -22.69 3.32
C ALA A 62 1.95 -22.77 2.03
N LEU A 63 2.52 -21.66 1.56
CA LEU A 63 3.41 -21.64 0.40
C LEU A 63 4.70 -22.41 0.65
N LEU A 64 5.31 -22.26 1.82
CA LEU A 64 6.50 -23.04 2.21
C LEU A 64 6.17 -24.53 2.26
N HIS A 65 5.04 -24.91 2.87
CA HIS A 65 4.60 -26.30 2.90
C HIS A 65 4.46 -26.88 1.49
N ASN A 66 3.79 -26.18 0.57
CA ASN A 66 3.65 -26.62 -0.81
C ASN A 66 5.02 -26.74 -1.52
N LEU A 67 5.92 -25.79 -1.31
CA LEU A 67 7.25 -25.79 -1.93
C LEU A 67 8.11 -27.00 -1.51
N PHE A 68 7.94 -27.49 -0.27
CA PHE A 68 8.72 -28.62 0.25
C PHE A 68 8.05 -29.99 0.08
N VAL A 69 6.72 -30.04 -0.01
CA VAL A 69 5.97 -31.32 -0.04
C VAL A 69 5.56 -31.71 -1.46
N VAL A 70 5.29 -30.74 -2.33
CA VAL A 70 4.77 -30.99 -3.67
C VAL A 70 5.88 -30.79 -4.70
N GLU A 71 6.24 -31.85 -5.42
CA GLU A 71 7.11 -31.73 -6.60
C GLU A 71 6.37 -30.98 -7.70
N ALA A 72 6.70 -29.70 -7.85
CA ALA A 72 6.08 -28.82 -8.82
C ALA A 72 6.98 -28.60 -10.03
N GLU A 73 6.35 -28.42 -11.20
CA GLU A 73 7.04 -27.97 -12.39
C GLU A 73 7.80 -26.65 -12.15
N PRO A 74 8.95 -26.44 -12.81
CA PRO A 74 9.80 -25.27 -12.57
C PRO A 74 9.04 -23.94 -12.76
N LEU A 75 8.08 -23.89 -13.70
CA LEU A 75 7.27 -22.71 -13.95
C LEU A 75 6.33 -22.36 -12.79
N VAL A 76 5.76 -23.38 -12.14
CA VAL A 76 4.90 -23.24 -10.94
C VAL A 76 5.72 -22.81 -9.74
N THR A 77 6.91 -23.38 -9.59
CA THR A 77 7.87 -23.01 -8.53
C THR A 77 8.24 -21.54 -8.59
N VAL A 78 8.46 -20.98 -9.79
CA VAL A 78 8.69 -19.53 -9.96
C VAL A 78 7.48 -18.72 -9.47
N GLY A 79 6.26 -19.15 -9.79
CA GLY A 79 5.03 -18.52 -9.30
C GLY A 79 4.92 -18.55 -7.77
N TRP A 80 5.23 -19.68 -7.14
CA TRP A 80 5.24 -19.81 -5.68
C TRP A 80 6.31 -18.96 -5.01
N LEU A 81 7.52 -18.88 -5.57
CA LEU A 81 8.58 -18.01 -5.07
C LEU A 81 8.19 -16.53 -5.18
N ALA A 82 7.54 -16.13 -6.27
CA ALA A 82 7.04 -14.77 -6.44
C ALA A 82 5.97 -14.42 -5.39
N LEU A 83 5.04 -15.34 -5.12
CA LEU A 83 4.06 -15.18 -4.03
C LEU A 83 4.73 -15.12 -2.67
N LEU A 84 5.71 -15.98 -2.41
CA LEU A 84 6.43 -16.01 -1.15
C LEU A 84 7.15 -14.68 -0.90
N ALA A 85 7.80 -14.12 -1.93
CA ALA A 85 8.44 -12.81 -1.86
C ALA A 85 7.40 -11.69 -1.63
N GLY A 86 6.26 -11.73 -2.33
CA GLY A 86 5.18 -10.75 -2.17
C GLY A 86 4.56 -10.77 -0.77
N PHE A 87 4.15 -11.96 -0.30
CA PHE A 87 3.54 -12.14 1.01
C PHE A 87 4.54 -11.89 2.14
N GLY A 88 5.78 -12.39 2.02
CA GLY A 88 6.84 -12.17 3.00
C GLY A 88 7.25 -10.71 3.10
N GLY A 89 7.40 -10.02 1.96
CA GLY A 89 7.68 -8.59 1.91
C GLY A 89 6.55 -7.76 2.50
N ALA A 90 5.29 -8.08 2.16
CA ALA A 90 4.11 -7.45 2.74
C ALA A 90 4.02 -7.66 4.25
N ALA A 91 4.23 -8.90 4.73
CA ALA A 91 4.19 -9.24 6.15
C ALA A 91 5.28 -8.46 6.92
N PHE A 92 6.49 -8.38 6.36
CA PHE A 92 7.58 -7.60 6.95
C PHE A 92 7.23 -6.13 7.08
N LEU A 93 6.66 -5.51 6.03
CA LEU A 93 6.25 -4.11 6.06
C LEU A 93 5.14 -3.86 7.10
N VAL A 94 4.12 -4.71 7.14
CA VAL A 94 3.03 -4.59 8.12
C VAL A 94 3.55 -4.79 9.54
N ALA A 95 4.39 -5.79 9.78
CA ALA A 95 4.99 -6.04 11.09
C ALA A 95 5.86 -4.86 11.55
N ARG A 96 6.66 -4.29 10.63
CA ARG A 96 7.48 -3.10 10.90
C ARG A 96 6.61 -1.90 11.30
N ASP A 97 5.52 -1.65 10.58
CA ASP A 97 4.63 -0.51 10.86
C ASP A 97 3.89 -0.67 12.19
N LEU A 98 3.46 -1.89 12.52
CA LEU A 98 2.87 -2.22 13.81
C LEU A 98 3.87 -2.03 14.95
N TRP A 99 5.12 -2.48 14.76
CA TRP A 99 6.19 -2.32 15.75
C TRP A 99 6.49 -0.85 16.01
N LEU A 100 6.65 -0.05 14.95
CA LEU A 100 6.94 1.37 15.05
C LEU A 100 5.73 2.20 15.53
N LYS A 101 4.54 1.58 15.64
CA LYS A 101 3.26 2.26 15.93
C LYS A 101 3.02 3.45 14.98
N LYS A 102 3.56 3.38 13.77
CA LYS A 102 3.43 4.39 12.72
C LYS A 102 2.80 3.72 11.52
N HIS A 103 1.51 3.96 11.32
CA HIS A 103 0.84 3.54 10.09
C HIS A 103 1.13 4.58 9.01
N SER A 104 2.20 4.36 8.27
CA SER A 104 2.48 5.19 7.09
C SER A 104 1.59 4.72 5.95
N LYS A 105 0.76 5.60 5.39
CA LYS A 105 -0.03 5.31 4.18
C LYS A 105 0.86 4.79 3.04
N LYS A 106 2.11 5.26 2.95
CA LYS A 106 3.10 4.80 1.96
C LYS A 106 3.37 3.29 2.06
N SER A 107 3.42 2.76 3.27
CA SER A 107 3.65 1.33 3.48
C SER A 107 2.43 0.50 3.09
N GLN A 108 1.21 0.99 3.36
CA GLN A 108 -0.02 0.35 2.87
C GLN A 108 -0.07 0.29 1.33
N PHE A 109 0.38 1.33 0.63
CA PHE A 109 0.55 1.31 -0.82
C PHE A 109 1.57 0.27 -1.27
N ALA A 110 2.75 0.23 -0.63
CA ALA A 110 3.79 -0.74 -0.96
C ALA A 110 3.30 -2.19 -0.75
N VAL A 111 2.61 -2.46 0.35
CA VAL A 111 1.98 -3.76 0.63
C VAL A 111 0.98 -4.15 -0.47
N THR A 112 0.07 -3.23 -0.81
CA THR A 112 -0.94 -3.49 -1.84
C THR A 112 -0.32 -3.72 -3.21
N TYR A 113 0.73 -2.98 -3.55
CA TYR A 113 1.46 -3.13 -4.80
C TYR A 113 2.20 -4.47 -4.87
N LEU A 114 2.88 -4.87 -3.79
CA LEU A 114 3.56 -6.16 -3.68
C LEU A 114 2.60 -7.33 -3.82
N ILE A 115 1.49 -7.32 -3.08
CA ILE A 115 0.48 -8.39 -3.13
C ILE A 115 -0.16 -8.44 -4.52
N CYS A 116 -0.57 -7.31 -5.08
CA CYS A 116 -1.22 -7.27 -6.39
C CYS A 116 -0.26 -7.69 -7.52
N GLY A 117 1.01 -7.29 -7.44
CA GLY A 117 2.04 -7.73 -8.39
C GLY A 117 2.32 -9.22 -8.31
N ALA A 118 2.43 -9.77 -7.09
CA ALA A 118 2.62 -11.21 -6.89
C ALA A 118 1.39 -12.02 -7.35
N ALA A 119 0.18 -11.53 -7.06
CA ALA A 119 -1.07 -12.13 -7.55
C ALA A 119 -1.15 -12.11 -9.08
N GLY A 120 -0.71 -11.01 -9.72
CA GLY A 120 -0.66 -10.91 -11.18
C GLY A 120 0.32 -11.91 -11.80
N MET A 121 1.51 -12.07 -11.22
CA MET A 121 2.47 -13.08 -11.68
C MET A 121 1.90 -14.51 -11.53
N LEU A 122 1.24 -14.81 -10.42
CA LEU A 122 0.56 -16.10 -10.25
C LEU A 122 -0.54 -16.31 -11.29
N ALA A 123 -1.35 -15.30 -11.56
CA ALA A 123 -2.42 -15.37 -12.57
C ALA A 123 -1.84 -15.67 -13.96
N VAL A 124 -0.72 -15.05 -14.33
CA VAL A 124 -0.02 -15.33 -15.60
C VAL A 124 0.50 -16.77 -15.62
N VAL A 125 1.19 -17.22 -14.57
CA VAL A 125 1.72 -18.59 -14.47
C VAL A 125 0.62 -19.64 -14.57
N THR A 126 -0.48 -19.44 -13.85
CA THR A 126 -1.64 -20.35 -13.86
C THR A 126 -2.34 -20.35 -15.21
N MET A 127 -2.50 -19.19 -15.86
CA MET A 127 -3.05 -19.13 -17.23
C MET A 127 -2.17 -19.87 -18.24
N LEU A 128 -0.85 -19.66 -18.20
CA LEU A 128 0.08 -20.36 -19.10
C LEU A 128 -0.01 -21.87 -18.92
N ARG A 129 -0.11 -22.35 -17.67
CA ARG A 129 -0.33 -23.77 -17.38
C ARG A 129 -1.71 -24.27 -17.84
N GLY A 130 -2.75 -23.47 -17.67
CA GLY A 130 -4.10 -23.76 -18.17
C GLY A 130 -4.13 -23.94 -19.69
N MET A 131 -3.33 -23.16 -20.41
CA MET A 131 -3.20 -23.29 -21.87
C MET A 131 -2.42 -24.53 -22.30
N SER A 132 -1.48 -25.03 -21.49
CA SER A 132 -0.72 -26.25 -21.80
C SER A 132 -1.47 -27.53 -21.47
N GLU A 133 -2.37 -27.52 -20.49
CA GLU A 133 -3.11 -28.70 -20.01
C GLU A 133 -4.65 -28.45 -19.97
N PRO A 134 -5.31 -28.15 -21.10
CA PRO A 134 -6.72 -27.74 -21.11
C PRO A 134 -7.70 -28.87 -20.75
N ALA A 135 -7.25 -30.13 -20.78
CA ALA A 135 -8.08 -31.28 -20.44
C ALA A 135 -8.15 -31.56 -18.93
N ASP A 136 -7.31 -30.92 -18.12
CA ASP A 136 -7.32 -31.09 -16.67
C ASP A 136 -8.32 -30.12 -16.01
N PRO A 137 -9.40 -30.63 -15.38
CA PRO A 137 -10.37 -29.77 -14.68
C PRO A 137 -9.72 -28.99 -13.54
N ALA A 138 -8.70 -29.55 -12.85
CA ALA A 138 -8.05 -28.86 -11.74
C ALA A 138 -7.35 -27.58 -12.21
N SER A 139 -6.67 -27.65 -13.36
CA SER A 139 -6.04 -26.49 -14.01
C SER A 139 -7.02 -25.35 -14.28
N THR A 140 -8.23 -25.66 -14.75
CA THR A 140 -9.28 -24.65 -15.00
C THR A 140 -9.76 -23.98 -13.71
N PHE A 141 -9.94 -24.77 -12.63
CA PHE A 141 -10.30 -24.22 -11.32
C PHE A 141 -9.21 -23.33 -10.74
N HIS A 142 -7.93 -23.70 -10.90
CA HIS A 142 -6.80 -22.89 -10.46
C HIS A 142 -6.74 -21.54 -11.19
N VAL A 143 -6.95 -21.52 -12.51
CA VAL A 143 -7.02 -20.29 -13.29
C VAL A 143 -8.17 -19.40 -12.82
N LEU A 144 -9.37 -19.96 -12.63
CA LEU A 144 -10.52 -19.21 -12.14
C LEU A 144 -10.24 -18.61 -10.76
N PHE A 145 -9.68 -19.39 -9.83
CA PHE A 145 -9.34 -18.91 -8.50
C PHE A 145 -8.29 -17.80 -8.54
N ALA A 146 -7.22 -17.98 -9.33
CA ALA A 146 -6.18 -16.98 -9.50
C ALA A 146 -6.73 -15.68 -10.10
N LEU A 147 -7.66 -15.77 -11.05
CA LEU A 147 -8.33 -14.62 -11.64
C LEU A 147 -9.20 -13.87 -10.62
N VAL A 148 -10.04 -14.58 -9.86
CA VAL A 148 -10.89 -13.97 -8.83
C VAL A 148 -10.04 -13.30 -7.75
N PHE A 149 -8.97 -13.98 -7.31
CA PHE A 149 -8.02 -13.43 -6.34
C PHE A 149 -7.34 -12.16 -6.88
N TYR A 150 -6.89 -12.19 -8.14
CA TYR A 150 -6.27 -11.03 -8.79
C TYR A 150 -7.25 -9.85 -8.90
N ILE A 151 -8.51 -10.09 -9.27
CA ILE A 151 -9.55 -9.07 -9.31
C ILE A 151 -9.78 -8.45 -7.91
N ALA A 152 -9.82 -9.27 -6.85
CA ALA A 152 -9.94 -8.77 -5.49
C ALA A 152 -8.73 -7.88 -5.11
N CYS A 153 -7.51 -8.27 -5.48
CA CYS A 153 -6.32 -7.44 -5.30
C CYS A 153 -6.39 -6.14 -6.09
N LEU A 154 -6.92 -6.16 -7.32
CA LEU A 154 -7.11 -4.96 -8.14
C LEU A 154 -8.11 -3.99 -7.51
N PHE A 155 -9.25 -4.48 -7.00
CA PHE A 155 -10.21 -3.64 -6.29
C PHE A 155 -9.59 -2.98 -5.06
N TRP A 156 -8.80 -3.73 -4.27
CA TRP A 156 -8.11 -3.18 -3.12
C TRP A 156 -7.04 -2.15 -3.52
N ASN A 157 -6.31 -2.39 -4.61
CA ASN A 157 -5.38 -1.42 -5.17
C ASN A 157 -6.09 -0.13 -5.62
N LEU A 158 -7.23 -0.27 -6.30
CA LEU A 158 -8.03 0.86 -6.77
C LEU A 158 -8.55 1.70 -5.60
N ASP A 159 -9.12 1.06 -4.57
CA ASP A 159 -9.58 1.74 -3.36
C ASP A 159 -8.45 2.51 -2.68
N SER A 160 -7.26 1.88 -2.57
CA SER A 160 -6.07 2.54 -2.04
C SER A 160 -5.71 3.78 -2.87
N ARG A 161 -5.72 3.68 -4.21
CA ARG A 161 -5.40 4.81 -5.10
C ARG A 161 -6.43 5.93 -5.00
N ILE A 162 -7.71 5.61 -4.86
CA ILE A 162 -8.77 6.60 -4.64
C ILE A 162 -8.52 7.34 -3.32
N ALA A 163 -8.23 6.61 -2.23
CA ALA A 163 -7.91 7.23 -0.95
C ALA A 163 -6.64 8.09 -1.02
N ALA A 164 -5.66 7.72 -1.85
CA ALA A 164 -4.47 8.54 -2.12
C ALA A 164 -4.84 9.84 -2.84
N ALA A 165 -5.64 9.74 -3.89
CA ALA A 165 -6.07 10.88 -4.71
C ALA A 165 -6.94 11.84 -3.90
N GLU A 166 -7.83 11.31 -3.05
CA GLU A 166 -8.65 12.11 -2.14
C GLU A 166 -7.79 12.88 -1.14
N LEU A 167 -6.75 12.24 -0.58
CA LEU A 167 -5.82 12.91 0.32
C LEU A 167 -5.07 14.05 -0.39
N ALA A 168 -4.59 13.80 -1.61
CA ALA A 168 -3.91 14.80 -2.42
C ALA A 168 -4.85 15.97 -2.77
N ALA A 169 -6.11 15.68 -3.09
CA ALA A 169 -7.11 16.71 -3.37
C ALA A 169 -7.41 17.58 -2.15
N ARG A 170 -7.55 16.97 -0.96
CA ARG A 170 -7.73 17.70 0.31
C ARG A 170 -6.54 18.59 0.62
N GLU A 171 -5.32 18.10 0.38
CA GLU A 171 -4.11 18.90 0.56
C GLU A 171 -4.09 20.12 -0.38
N GLN A 172 -4.45 19.95 -1.65
CA GLN A 172 -4.52 21.07 -2.60
C GLN A 172 -5.61 22.08 -2.21
N MET A 173 -6.76 21.62 -1.72
CA MET A 173 -7.85 22.49 -1.26
C MET A 173 -7.41 23.35 -0.08
N LEU A 174 -6.78 22.76 0.93
CA LEU A 174 -6.23 23.49 2.09
C LEU A 174 -5.22 24.56 1.67
N ARG A 175 -4.36 24.26 0.70
CA ARG A 175 -3.42 25.26 0.16
C ARG A 175 -4.14 26.44 -0.49
N ILE A 176 -5.24 26.18 -1.21
CA ILE A 176 -6.04 27.25 -1.83
C ILE A 176 -6.73 28.11 -0.76
N GLU A 177 -7.32 27.48 0.26
CA GLU A 177 -7.98 28.19 1.37
C GLU A 177 -7.00 29.12 2.11
N ILE A 178 -5.78 28.67 2.35
CA ILE A 178 -4.73 29.49 2.98
C ILE A 178 -4.35 30.67 2.10
N ARG A 179 -4.17 30.44 0.80
CA ARG A 179 -3.86 31.53 -0.15
C ARG A 179 -4.95 32.60 -0.15
N LEU A 180 -6.22 32.19 -0.08
CA LEU A 180 -7.34 33.11 0.01
C LEU A 180 -7.34 33.87 1.34
N ALA A 181 -7.02 33.20 2.46
CA ALA A 181 -6.92 33.83 3.76
C ALA A 181 -5.80 34.89 3.82
N ASP A 182 -4.62 34.56 3.30
CA ASP A 182 -3.47 35.49 3.23
C ASP A 182 -3.78 36.72 2.36
N LEU A 183 -4.41 36.50 1.18
CA LEU A 183 -4.87 37.58 0.32
C LEU A 183 -5.89 38.49 1.01
N ALA A 184 -6.83 37.91 1.78
CA ALA A 184 -7.83 38.67 2.51
C ALA A 184 -7.22 39.50 3.65
N GLU A 185 -6.17 39.00 4.30
CA GLU A 185 -5.44 39.70 5.36
C GLU A 185 -4.66 40.90 4.79
N ARG A 186 -3.93 40.69 3.68
CA ARG A 186 -3.21 41.77 2.96
C ARG A 186 -4.12 42.87 2.41
N LEU A 187 -5.36 42.55 2.06
CA LEU A 187 -6.35 43.55 1.59
C LEU A 187 -6.96 44.38 2.74
N ARG A 188 -6.89 43.90 3.98
CA ARG A 188 -7.40 44.60 5.16
C ARG A 188 -6.36 45.51 5.82
N SER A 189 -5.07 45.24 5.61
CA SER A 189 -3.94 46.06 6.06
C SER A 189 -3.65 47.21 5.09
#